data_AF-A0A2E0HNL3-F1
#
_entry.id   AF-A0A2E0HNL3-F1
#
_cell.length_a   1.000
_cell.length_b   1.000
_cell.length_c   1.000
_cell.angle_alpha   90.00
_cell.angle_beta   90.00
_cell.angle_gamma   90.00
#
_symmetry.space_group_name_H-M   'P 1'
#
loop_
_entity.id
_entity.type
_entity.pdbx_description
1 polymer ?
#
loop_
_entity_poly.entity_id
_entity_poly.type
_entity_poly.pdbx_seq_one_letter_code
_entity_poly.pdbx_strand_id
1 'polypeptide(L)'
;MTAPKSLTLVGDGGKGARIHDLVKAPANTPWAKAKQQSWDGNEPATVYYTPETLADGTPCTAITVILRTKGCHWWWSSGCTFCGYFNDTRDDVTSDNLHAQWNKAKADFDDFKKHKMVKVYTSGSLLEDREIPVDFQETVLRDCHEMGKELIVESRCEQLTEEKLAWATSINDNFSVAIGLEAYDD
;
A
#
# COMPACT_ATOMS: atom_id res chain seq x y z
N MET A 1 -22.08 -22.97 24.48
CA MET A 1 -20.76 -22.91 23.82
C MET A 1 -20.22 -21.50 24.03
N THR A 2 -19.11 -21.35 24.74
CA THR A 2 -18.45 -20.04 24.93
C THR A 2 -17.77 -19.64 23.63
N ALA A 3 -18.04 -18.42 23.16
CA ALA A 3 -17.41 -17.84 21.97
C ALA A 3 -15.87 -17.90 22.09
N PRO A 4 -15.14 -18.03 20.96
CA PRO A 4 -13.69 -18.05 20.98
C PRO A 4 -13.15 -16.78 21.62
N LYS A 5 -12.30 -16.96 22.64
CA LYS A 5 -11.63 -15.86 23.33
C LYS A 5 -10.42 -15.43 22.51
N SER A 6 -10.44 -14.19 22.02
CA SER A 6 -9.28 -13.55 21.42
C SER A 6 -8.30 -13.18 22.52
N LEU A 7 -7.16 -13.88 22.59
CA LEU A 7 -6.03 -13.48 23.41
C LEU A 7 -5.40 -12.23 22.76
N THR A 8 -5.66 -11.06 23.34
CA THR A 8 -4.98 -9.82 22.94
C THR A 8 -3.86 -9.51 23.95
N LEU A 9 -2.90 -8.68 23.55
CA LEU A 9 -1.85 -8.16 24.45
C LEU A 9 -2.41 -7.42 25.69
N VAL A 10 -3.71 -7.13 25.72
CA VAL A 10 -4.41 -6.40 26.79
C VAL A 10 -5.30 -7.30 27.66
N GLY A 11 -5.31 -8.61 27.42
CA GLY A 11 -6.15 -9.59 28.13
C GLY A 11 -7.40 -10.05 27.36
N ASP A 12 -8.30 -10.73 28.06
CA ASP A 12 -9.52 -11.33 27.51
C ASP A 12 -10.62 -10.28 27.23
N GLY A 13 -11.12 -10.23 25.99
CA GLY A 13 -12.41 -9.61 25.65
C GLY A 13 -12.43 -8.11 25.35
N GLY A 14 -11.29 -7.40 25.44
CA GLY A 14 -11.16 -6.02 24.96
C GLY A 14 -10.86 -5.95 23.45
N LYS A 15 -11.26 -4.86 22.77
CA LYS A 15 -10.68 -4.54 21.44
C LYS A 15 -9.17 -4.37 21.65
N GLY A 16 -8.35 -5.14 20.92
CA GLY A 16 -6.90 -5.03 21.00
C GLY A 16 -6.46 -3.59 20.76
N ALA A 17 -5.65 -3.05 21.68
CA ALA A 17 -5.00 -1.76 21.44
C ALA A 17 -3.94 -1.96 20.35
N ARG A 18 -3.86 -1.04 19.38
CA ARG A 18 -2.81 -1.07 18.37
C ARG A 18 -1.47 -0.92 19.08
N ILE A 19 -0.45 -1.66 18.64
CA ILE A 19 0.88 -1.66 19.29
C ILE A 19 1.42 -0.23 19.50
N HIS A 20 1.13 0.69 18.58
CA HIS A 20 1.57 2.07 18.66
C HIS A 20 0.77 2.95 19.64
N ASP A 21 -0.46 2.57 20.01
CA ASP A 21 -1.17 3.22 21.12
C ASP A 21 -0.52 2.84 22.47
N LEU A 22 0.27 1.75 22.49
CA LEU A 22 1.10 1.32 23.62
C LEU A 22 2.53 1.89 23.52
N VAL A 23 3.10 2.02 22.31
CA VAL A 23 4.45 2.57 22.08
C VAL A 23 4.43 4.10 22.09
N LYS A 24 5.06 4.70 23.10
CA LYS A 24 5.20 6.15 23.24
C LYS A 24 6.35 6.71 22.40
N ALA A 25 6.28 6.55 21.08
CA ALA A 25 7.21 7.17 20.13
C ALA A 25 6.80 8.62 19.78
N PRO A 26 7.74 9.50 19.39
CA PRO A 26 7.42 10.87 18.95
C PRO A 26 6.35 10.93 17.85
N ALA A 27 6.35 9.95 16.93
CA ALA A 27 5.37 9.81 15.86
C ALA A 27 3.93 9.57 16.35
N ASN A 28 3.74 9.08 17.58
CA ASN A 28 2.43 8.74 18.14
C ASN A 28 1.85 9.85 19.03
N THR A 29 2.54 10.97 19.18
CA THR A 29 2.01 12.12 19.92
C THR A 29 0.73 12.66 19.27
N PRO A 30 -0.23 13.22 20.04
CA PRO A 30 -1.46 13.78 19.48
C PRO A 30 -1.21 14.81 18.37
N TRP A 31 -0.16 15.64 18.54
CA TRP A 31 0.25 16.61 17.52
C TRP A 31 0.76 15.93 16.23
N ALA A 32 1.60 14.89 16.35
CA ALA A 32 2.12 14.18 15.18
C ALA A 32 0.99 13.48 14.40
N LYS A 33 0.07 12.82 15.12
CA LYS A 33 -1.14 12.24 14.52
C LYS A 33 -2.02 13.31 13.87
N ALA A 34 -2.27 14.44 14.53
CA ALA A 34 -3.06 15.52 13.94
C ALA A 34 -2.39 16.11 12.69
N LYS A 35 -1.06 16.26 12.69
CA LYS A 35 -0.29 16.69 11.53
C LYS A 35 -0.40 15.69 10.38
N GLN A 36 -0.21 14.41 10.64
CA GLN A 36 -0.39 13.35 9.66
C GLN A 36 -1.79 13.39 9.02
N GLN A 37 -2.83 13.47 9.85
CA GLN A 37 -4.23 13.52 9.39
C GLN A 37 -4.62 14.89 8.77
N SER A 38 -3.72 15.88 8.76
CA SER A 38 -3.96 17.19 8.15
C SER A 38 -3.53 17.26 6.68
N TRP A 39 -2.75 16.30 6.19
CA TRP A 39 -2.29 16.27 4.80
C TRP A 39 -3.43 16.03 3.81
N ASP A 40 -3.43 16.72 2.66
CA ASP A 40 -4.48 16.56 1.66
C ASP A 40 -4.60 15.10 1.20
N GLY A 41 -5.80 14.53 1.32
CA GLY A 41 -6.09 13.15 0.90
C GLY A 41 -6.04 12.98 -0.62
N ASN A 42 -6.12 14.06 -1.40
CA ASN A 42 -6.01 14.03 -2.86
C ASN A 42 -4.57 14.05 -3.37
N GLU A 43 -3.59 14.30 -2.50
CA GLU A 43 -2.17 14.38 -2.86
C GLU A 43 -1.44 13.10 -2.43
N PRO A 44 -0.61 12.49 -3.31
CA PRO A 44 0.16 11.32 -2.95
C PRO A 44 1.15 11.67 -1.82
N ALA A 45 1.61 10.66 -1.08
CA ALA A 45 2.60 10.89 -0.04
C ALA A 45 3.92 11.40 -0.61
N THR A 46 4.36 10.77 -1.70
CA THR A 46 5.47 11.22 -2.52
C THR A 46 5.45 10.49 -3.87
N VAL A 47 6.06 11.12 -4.87
CA VAL A 47 6.29 10.52 -6.17
C VAL A 47 7.71 10.88 -6.61
N TYR A 48 8.51 9.89 -6.96
CA TYR A 48 9.90 10.07 -7.39
C TYR A 48 10.30 8.96 -8.36
N TYR A 49 11.47 9.07 -8.98
CA TYR A 49 11.99 8.01 -9.85
C TYR A 49 13.38 7.57 -9.42
N THR A 50 13.71 6.32 -9.75
CA THR A 50 15.01 5.71 -9.46
C THR A 50 15.49 4.90 -10.66
N PRO A 51 16.82 4.73 -10.83
CA PRO A 51 17.36 3.71 -11.71
C PRO A 51 16.89 2.32 -11.26
N GLU A 52 16.53 1.47 -12.20
CA GLU A 52 16.04 0.12 -11.91
C GLU A 52 16.39 -0.85 -13.04
N THR A 53 16.10 -2.13 -12.88
CA THR A 53 16.30 -3.16 -13.90
C THR A 53 14.99 -3.92 -14.16
N LEU A 54 14.62 -4.08 -15.43
CA LEU A 54 13.47 -4.91 -15.82
C LEU A 54 13.77 -6.40 -15.58
N ALA A 55 12.73 -7.24 -15.62
CA ALA A 55 12.87 -8.69 -15.41
C ALA A 55 13.87 -9.37 -16.37
N ASP A 56 14.09 -8.81 -17.56
CA ASP A 56 15.04 -9.32 -18.57
C ASP A 56 16.49 -8.83 -18.37
N GLY A 57 16.75 -8.03 -17.33
CA GLY A 57 18.07 -7.45 -17.06
C GLY A 57 18.33 -6.10 -17.73
N THR A 58 17.40 -5.56 -18.51
CA THR A 58 17.55 -4.26 -19.17
C THR A 58 17.54 -3.12 -18.14
N PRO A 59 18.58 -2.26 -18.07
CA PRO A 59 18.56 -1.08 -17.23
C PRO A 59 17.45 -0.12 -17.66
N CYS A 60 16.71 0.40 -16.70
CA CYS A 60 15.61 1.31 -16.91
C CYS A 60 15.49 2.33 -15.77
N THR A 61 14.37 3.04 -15.73
CA THR A 61 13.96 3.82 -14.57
C THR A 61 12.54 3.46 -14.17
N ALA A 62 12.31 3.48 -12.86
CA ALA A 62 11.03 3.21 -12.24
C ALA A 62 10.49 4.48 -11.56
N ILE A 63 9.23 4.82 -11.83
CA ILE A 63 8.48 5.76 -10.99
C ILE A 63 8.00 5.01 -9.75
N THR A 64 8.26 5.56 -8.57
CA THR A 64 7.67 5.11 -7.32
C THR A 64 6.56 6.07 -6.92
N VAL A 65 5.34 5.56 -6.81
CA VAL A 65 4.16 6.27 -6.32
C VAL A 65 3.83 5.74 -4.94
N ILE A 66 3.98 6.57 -3.91
CA ILE A 66 3.54 6.24 -2.55
C ILE A 66 2.21 6.95 -2.29
N LEU A 67 1.16 6.17 -2.12
CA LEU A 67 -0.19 6.67 -1.89
C LEU A 67 -0.48 6.82 -0.40
N ARG A 68 -1.25 7.85 -0.07
CA ARG A 68 -1.88 8.00 1.25
C ARG A 68 -3.13 7.13 1.26
N THR A 69 -3.11 6.09 2.08
CA THR A 69 -4.23 5.15 2.25
C THR A 69 -4.57 5.04 3.73
N LYS A 70 -5.55 4.19 4.08
CA LYS A 70 -5.86 3.83 5.47
C LYS A 70 -4.79 2.94 6.12
N GLY A 71 -3.74 2.58 5.39
CA GLY A 71 -2.73 1.61 5.78
C GLY A 71 -3.23 0.18 5.73
N CYS A 72 -2.32 -0.77 5.97
CA CYS A 72 -2.65 -2.18 5.86
C CYS A 72 -3.65 -2.67 6.92
N HIS A 73 -4.36 -3.76 6.62
CA HIS A 73 -5.32 -4.34 7.53
C HIS A 73 -4.67 -4.76 8.86
N TRP A 74 -3.42 -5.22 8.82
CA TRP A 74 -2.66 -5.53 10.02
C TRP A 74 -2.40 -4.29 10.88
N TRP A 75 -2.14 -3.13 10.26
CA TRP A 75 -1.95 -1.86 10.95
C TRP A 75 -3.21 -1.41 11.72
N TRP A 76 -4.40 -1.81 11.27
CA TRP A 76 -5.63 -1.44 11.97
C TRP A 76 -5.79 -2.12 13.33
N SER A 77 -5.10 -3.25 13.54
CA SER A 77 -5.15 -4.02 14.80
C SER A 77 -3.80 -4.07 15.53
N SER A 78 -2.68 -3.92 14.83
CA SER A 78 -1.32 -4.02 15.34
C SER A 78 -0.35 -3.30 14.37
N GLY A 79 0.76 -3.92 13.98
CA GLY A 79 1.69 -3.40 12.98
C GLY A 79 2.97 -4.23 12.91
N CYS A 80 3.70 -4.15 11.79
CA CYS A 80 5.06 -4.67 11.73
C CYS A 80 5.98 -3.74 12.53
N THR A 81 6.90 -4.29 13.32
CA THR A 81 7.71 -3.52 14.29
C THR A 81 8.71 -2.56 13.66
N PHE A 82 9.07 -2.78 12.39
CA PHE A 82 10.02 -1.97 11.63
C PHE A 82 9.40 -1.27 10.41
N CYS A 83 8.09 -1.41 10.19
CA CYS A 83 7.44 -0.78 9.04
C CYS A 83 7.33 0.73 9.28
N GLY A 84 7.83 1.56 8.37
CA GLY A 84 7.73 3.03 8.43
C GLY A 84 6.53 3.61 7.69
N TYR A 85 5.87 2.83 6.83
CA TYR A 85 4.82 3.30 5.92
C TYR A 85 3.56 3.79 6.64
N PHE A 86 3.32 3.34 7.89
CA PHE A 86 2.22 3.86 8.69
C PHE A 86 2.31 5.38 8.94
N ASN A 87 3.49 6.00 8.79
CA ASN A 87 3.64 7.44 8.94
C ASN A 87 2.94 8.23 7.83
N ASP A 88 2.61 7.59 6.70
CA ASP A 88 2.01 8.22 5.53
C ASP A 88 0.51 7.95 5.36
N THR A 89 -0.10 7.24 6.31
CA THR A 89 -1.53 6.88 6.28
C THR A 89 -2.46 8.01 6.68
N ARG A 90 -3.70 7.94 6.19
CA ARG A 90 -4.81 8.84 6.52
C ARG A 90 -6.11 8.03 6.62
N ASP A 91 -6.90 8.27 7.67
CA ASP A 91 -7.98 7.36 8.06
C ASP A 91 -9.25 7.51 7.19
N ASP A 92 -9.46 8.67 6.58
CA ASP A 92 -10.67 9.05 5.83
C ASP A 92 -10.48 9.06 4.30
N VAL A 93 -9.40 8.45 3.79
CA VAL A 93 -9.15 8.34 2.34
C VAL A 93 -10.26 7.55 1.66
N THR A 94 -10.84 8.13 0.61
CA THR A 94 -11.86 7.51 -0.25
C THR A 94 -11.26 6.97 -1.56
N SER A 95 -12.07 6.26 -2.36
CA SER A 95 -11.62 5.87 -3.71
C SER A 95 -11.32 7.09 -4.58
N ASP A 96 -12.18 8.12 -4.56
CA ASP A 96 -11.98 9.37 -5.31
C ASP A 96 -10.65 10.04 -4.95
N ASN A 97 -10.28 10.01 -3.67
CA ASN A 97 -8.98 10.51 -3.22
C ASN A 97 -7.83 9.71 -3.85
N LEU A 98 -7.90 8.37 -3.85
CA LEU A 98 -6.88 7.52 -4.47
C LEU A 98 -6.75 7.79 -5.97
N HIS A 99 -7.86 7.91 -6.68
CA HIS A 99 -7.87 8.31 -8.10
C HIS A 99 -7.26 9.69 -8.32
N ALA A 100 -7.54 10.66 -7.44
CA ALA A 100 -6.91 11.99 -7.51
C ALA A 100 -5.40 11.91 -7.31
N GLN A 101 -4.93 11.13 -6.32
CA GLN A 101 -3.50 10.93 -6.07
C GLN A 101 -2.79 10.28 -7.26
N TRP A 102 -3.41 9.26 -7.86
CA TRP A 102 -2.87 8.58 -9.04
C TRP A 102 -2.81 9.50 -10.26
N ASN A 103 -3.87 10.28 -10.51
CA ASN A 103 -3.90 11.25 -11.59
C ASN A 103 -2.86 12.36 -11.39
N LYS A 104 -2.65 12.81 -10.14
CA LYS A 104 -1.60 13.76 -9.80
C LYS A 104 -0.21 13.20 -10.10
N ALA A 105 0.05 11.94 -9.73
CA ALA A 105 1.31 11.26 -10.01
C ALA A 105 1.57 11.16 -11.53
N LYS A 106 0.55 10.79 -12.32
CA LYS A 106 0.64 10.78 -13.79
C LYS A 106 0.94 12.17 -14.35
N ALA A 107 0.25 13.20 -13.88
CA ALA A 107 0.44 14.58 -14.33
C ALA A 107 1.85 15.10 -14.02
N ASP A 108 2.38 14.82 -12.84
CA ASP A 108 3.72 15.27 -12.41
C ASP A 108 4.85 14.63 -13.24
N PHE A 109 4.59 13.48 -13.86
CA PHE A 109 5.59 12.69 -14.59
C PHE A 109 5.20 12.42 -16.05
N ASP A 110 4.36 13.27 -16.66
CA ASP A 110 3.96 13.21 -18.07
C ASP A 110 3.48 11.80 -18.49
N ASP A 111 2.50 11.28 -17.75
CA ASP A 111 1.94 9.92 -17.90
C ASP A 111 3.02 8.83 -17.90
N PHE A 112 4.07 9.05 -17.10
CA PHE A 112 5.22 8.16 -16.97
C PHE A 112 5.93 7.84 -18.29
N LYS A 113 5.75 8.62 -19.36
CA LYS A 113 6.22 8.30 -20.73
C LYS A 113 7.71 7.98 -20.81
N LYS A 114 8.53 8.64 -19.99
CA LYS A 114 9.99 8.49 -19.94
C LYS A 114 10.49 7.29 -19.12
N HIS A 115 9.59 6.60 -18.42
CA HIS A 115 9.92 5.53 -17.50
C HIS A 115 9.35 4.20 -18.00
N LYS A 116 10.00 3.09 -17.67
CA LYS A 116 9.58 1.75 -18.12
C LYS A 116 8.81 0.99 -17.05
N MET A 117 9.01 1.36 -15.79
CA MET A 117 8.42 0.69 -14.64
C MET A 117 7.65 1.68 -13.76
N VAL A 118 6.60 1.20 -13.11
CA VAL A 118 5.88 1.92 -12.06
C VAL A 118 5.77 1.02 -10.84
N LYS A 119 6.14 1.52 -9.67
CA LYS A 119 6.01 0.86 -8.37
C LYS A 119 4.94 1.59 -7.56
N VAL A 120 3.95 0.86 -7.09
CA VAL A 120 2.85 1.44 -6.30
C VAL A 120 2.91 0.91 -4.88
N TYR A 121 3.12 1.83 -3.94
CA TYR A 121 3.10 1.55 -2.51
C TYR A 121 1.85 2.16 -1.89
N THR A 122 1.14 1.34 -1.13
CA THR A 122 -0.13 1.66 -0.51
C THR A 122 -0.03 1.62 1.02
N SER A 123 1.18 1.48 1.57
CA SER A 123 1.38 1.22 2.99
C SER A 123 0.73 -0.10 3.43
N GLY A 124 0.71 -1.08 2.53
CA GLY A 124 -0.04 -2.33 2.66
C GLY A 124 0.00 -3.20 1.41
N SER A 125 -1.17 -3.66 0.97
CA SER A 125 -1.34 -4.53 -0.19
C SER A 125 -2.27 -3.89 -1.20
N LEU A 126 -1.78 -3.61 -2.42
CA LEU A 126 -2.64 -3.02 -3.46
C LEU A 126 -3.84 -3.93 -3.76
N LEU A 127 -3.62 -5.24 -3.83
CA LEU A 127 -4.63 -6.23 -4.20
C LEU A 127 -5.48 -6.72 -3.01
N GLU A 128 -5.50 -6.01 -1.89
CA GLU A 128 -6.33 -6.34 -0.74
C GLU A 128 -7.61 -5.49 -0.72
N ASP A 129 -8.76 -6.12 -0.96
CA ASP A 129 -10.05 -5.43 -1.08
C ASP A 129 -10.51 -4.73 0.21
N ARG A 130 -10.03 -5.19 1.37
CA ARG A 130 -10.25 -4.48 2.63
C ARG A 130 -9.55 -3.13 2.63
N GLU A 131 -8.31 -3.09 2.14
CA GLU A 131 -7.40 -1.95 2.22
C GLU A 131 -7.65 -0.95 1.09
N ILE A 132 -7.82 -1.45 -0.13
CA ILE A 132 -7.88 -0.67 -1.36
C ILE A 132 -9.17 -1.01 -2.14
N PRO A 133 -10.00 -0.01 -2.49
CA PRO A 133 -11.19 -0.23 -3.31
C PRO A 133 -10.87 -0.90 -4.65
N VAL A 134 -11.66 -1.91 -5.03
CA VAL A 134 -11.43 -2.72 -6.24
C VAL A 134 -11.38 -1.87 -7.52
N ASP A 135 -12.18 -0.82 -7.60
CA ASP A 135 -12.19 0.11 -8.74
C ASP A 135 -10.85 0.84 -8.89
N PHE A 136 -10.21 1.22 -7.78
CA PHE A 136 -8.88 1.83 -7.82
C PHE A 136 -7.79 0.80 -8.17
N GLN A 137 -7.88 -0.43 -7.65
CA GLN A 137 -6.98 -1.52 -8.04
C GLN A 137 -7.02 -1.74 -9.56
N GLU A 138 -8.22 -1.82 -10.13
CA GLU A 138 -8.44 -1.97 -11.56
C GLU A 138 -7.84 -0.81 -12.37
N THR A 139 -8.01 0.44 -11.91
CA THR A 139 -7.39 1.60 -12.55
C THR A 139 -5.88 1.50 -12.62
N VAL A 140 -5.19 1.17 -11.52
CA VAL A 140 -3.73 1.04 -11.51
C VAL A 140 -3.28 -0.07 -12.46
N LEU A 141 -3.92 -1.24 -12.40
CA LEU A 141 -3.62 -2.37 -13.28
C LEU A 141 -3.78 -1.99 -14.75
N ARG A 142 -4.96 -1.45 -15.12
CA ARG A 142 -5.32 -1.07 -16.48
C ARG A 142 -4.43 0.03 -17.04
N ASP A 143 -4.23 1.10 -16.28
CA ASP A 143 -3.40 2.24 -16.71
C ASP A 143 -1.97 1.78 -17.01
N CYS A 144 -1.36 0.97 -16.14
CA CYS A 144 -0.01 0.47 -16.37
C CYS A 144 0.08 -0.47 -17.58
N HIS A 145 -0.94 -1.32 -17.80
CA HIS A 145 -1.01 -2.17 -18.99
C HIS A 145 -1.11 -1.33 -20.27
N GLU A 146 -2.05 -0.39 -20.33
CA GLU A 146 -2.29 0.47 -21.49
C GLU A 146 -1.08 1.37 -21.81
N MET A 147 -0.37 1.84 -20.78
CA MET A 147 0.87 2.62 -20.93
C MET A 147 2.11 1.76 -21.23
N GLY A 148 1.99 0.42 -21.26
CA GLY A 148 3.09 -0.51 -21.48
C GLY A 148 4.18 -0.42 -20.41
N LYS A 149 3.79 -0.28 -19.14
CA LYS A 149 4.69 -0.21 -17.98
C LYS A 149 4.74 -1.57 -17.30
N GLU A 150 5.94 -1.98 -16.88
CA GLU A 150 6.07 -3.05 -15.90
C GLU A 150 5.60 -2.50 -14.54
N LEU A 151 4.59 -3.15 -13.95
CA LEU A 151 4.02 -2.73 -12.68
C LEU A 151 4.60 -3.56 -11.54
N ILE A 152 5.00 -2.90 -10.44
CA ILE A 152 5.33 -3.56 -9.18
C ILE A 152 4.36 -3.09 -8.11
N VAL A 153 3.75 -4.05 -7.42
CA VAL A 153 2.85 -3.78 -6.29
C VAL A 153 3.37 -4.51 -5.06
N GLU A 154 3.18 -3.93 -3.88
CA GLU A 154 3.50 -4.61 -2.63
C GLU A 154 2.33 -5.47 -2.14
N SER A 155 2.66 -6.56 -1.43
CA SER A 155 1.68 -7.30 -0.65
C SER A 155 2.29 -8.09 0.52
N ARG A 156 1.46 -8.42 1.50
CA ARG A 156 1.80 -9.42 2.54
C ARG A 156 1.52 -10.84 2.03
N CYS A 157 2.28 -11.81 2.52
CA CYS A 157 2.20 -13.21 2.08
C CYS A 157 0.78 -13.79 2.12
N GLU A 158 0.02 -13.49 3.17
CA GLU A 158 -1.30 -14.07 3.43
C GLU A 158 -2.46 -13.41 2.65
N GLN A 159 -2.19 -12.33 1.91
CA GLN A 159 -3.22 -11.51 1.26
C GLN A 159 -3.39 -11.81 -0.24
N LEU A 160 -2.59 -12.74 -0.79
CA LEU A 160 -2.68 -13.13 -2.19
C LEU A 160 -3.29 -14.52 -2.33
N THR A 161 -4.40 -14.58 -3.05
CA THR A 161 -5.05 -15.83 -3.45
C THR A 161 -4.82 -16.07 -4.94
N GLU A 162 -4.89 -17.34 -5.38
CA GLU A 162 -4.82 -17.69 -6.79
C GLU A 162 -5.93 -16.99 -7.61
N GLU A 163 -7.14 -16.90 -7.05
CA GLU A 163 -8.27 -16.20 -7.68
C GLU A 163 -7.98 -14.72 -7.88
N LYS A 164 -7.43 -14.04 -6.85
CA LYS A 164 -7.13 -12.61 -6.93
C LYS A 164 -6.01 -12.32 -7.93
N LEU A 165 -4.99 -13.18 -7.97
CA LEU A 165 -3.92 -13.09 -8.97
C LEU A 165 -4.45 -13.34 -10.38
N ALA A 166 -5.28 -14.36 -10.59
CA ALA A 166 -5.90 -14.62 -11.89
C ALA A 166 -6.75 -13.44 -12.37
N TRP A 167 -7.53 -12.83 -11.48
CA TRP A 167 -8.27 -11.60 -11.78
C TRP A 167 -7.33 -10.44 -12.17
N ALA A 168 -6.29 -10.18 -11.38
CA ALA A 168 -5.35 -9.09 -11.67
C ALA A 168 -4.61 -9.31 -13.00
N THR A 169 -4.13 -10.53 -13.24
CA THR A 169 -3.46 -10.94 -14.49
C THR A 169 -4.37 -10.83 -15.71
N SER A 170 -5.69 -11.02 -15.55
CA SER A 170 -6.65 -10.82 -16.64
C SER A 170 -6.78 -9.36 -17.09
N ILE A 171 -6.37 -8.40 -16.24
CA ILE A 171 -6.39 -6.96 -16.52
C ILE A 171 -5.00 -6.48 -16.96
N ASN A 172 -3.96 -6.92 -16.28
CA ASN A 172 -2.57 -6.60 -16.58
C ASN A 172 -1.71 -7.85 -16.39
N ASP A 173 -1.15 -8.37 -17.48
CA ASP A 173 -0.29 -9.55 -17.49
C ASP A 173 1.19 -9.24 -17.21
N ASN A 174 1.56 -7.96 -17.12
CA ASN A 174 2.92 -7.48 -16.93
C ASN A 174 3.08 -6.76 -15.58
N PHE A 175 2.86 -7.51 -14.49
CA PHE A 175 3.15 -7.02 -13.14
C PHE A 175 3.82 -8.06 -12.25
N SER A 176 4.54 -7.57 -11.25
CA SER A 176 5.17 -8.36 -10.20
C SER A 176 4.63 -7.96 -8.84
N VAL A 177 4.56 -8.91 -7.90
CA VAL A 177 4.19 -8.65 -6.52
C VAL A 177 5.42 -8.77 -5.61
N ALA A 178 5.79 -7.67 -4.96
CA ALA A 178 6.84 -7.62 -3.95
C ALA A 178 6.26 -8.10 -2.61
N ILE A 179 6.75 -9.24 -2.13
CA ILE A 179 6.24 -9.89 -0.92
C ILE A 179 7.08 -9.49 0.30
N GLY A 180 6.42 -8.93 1.31
CA GLY A 180 7.02 -8.69 2.63
C GLY A 180 7.14 -9.97 3.46
N LEU A 181 8.11 -10.83 3.13
CA LEU A 181 8.38 -12.08 3.86
C LEU A 181 9.02 -11.82 5.23
N GLU A 182 10.03 -10.94 5.25
CA GLU A 182 10.74 -10.40 6.44
C GLU A 182 11.54 -11.40 7.29
N ALA A 183 10.94 -12.52 7.66
CA ALA A 183 11.58 -13.62 8.37
C ALA A 183 10.94 -14.95 7.98
N TYR A 184 11.70 -16.03 8.08
CA TYR A 184 11.24 -17.40 7.88
C TYR A 184 11.73 -18.26 9.04
N ASP A 185 11.34 -17.85 10.25
CA ASP A 185 11.58 -18.52 11.52
C ASP A 185 10.44 -18.09 12.47
N ASP A 186 9.77 -19.05 13.08
CA ASP A 186 8.56 -18.84 13.90
C ASP A 186 8.88 -18.37 15.33
#